data_AF-A0A2P6W800-F1
#
_entry.id   AF-A0A2P6W800-F1
#
_cell.length_a   1.000
_cell.length_b   1.000
_cell.length_c   1.000
_cell.angle_alpha   90.00
_cell.angle_beta   90.00
_cell.angle_gamma   90.00
#
_symmetry.space_group_name_H-M   'P 1'
#
loop_
_entity.id
_entity.type
_entity.pdbx_description
1 polymer ?
#
loop_
_entity_poly.entity_id
_entity_poly.type
_entity_poly.pdbx_seq_one_letter_code
_entity_poly.pdbx_strand_id
1 'polypeptide(L)'
;MISRDYPYMYARVSAKGAKLLDESNYNQLIKMEPNEIARKLQEGSYKKDIDELGVKHDGVELVELALMRNGSRTMANLIDISPDSLDPIINAFLRRYDILSLKRLLRWKKGEEKGEVKDLLVPVAQYTVEDMEELQLKIWKNCQRKASRRSASRLNSAIPM
;
A
#
# COMPACT_ATOMS: atom_id res chain seq x y z
N MET A 1 15.46 1.41 25.00
CA MET A 1 14.85 0.18 25.54
C MET A 1 13.38 0.22 25.15
N ILE A 2 12.89 -0.72 24.33
CA ILE A 2 11.51 -0.70 23.83
C ILE A 2 10.59 -1.09 24.99
N SER A 3 9.67 -0.19 25.39
CA SER A 3 8.61 -0.51 26.34
C SER A 3 7.74 -1.61 25.72
N ARG A 4 7.61 -2.74 26.41
CA ARG A 4 7.15 -4.00 25.83
C ARG A 4 5.63 -4.17 25.73
N ASP A 5 4.84 -3.19 26.12
CA ASP A 5 3.38 -3.32 26.08
C ASP A 5 2.74 -2.17 25.28
N TYR A 6 2.17 -2.52 24.13
CA TYR A 6 1.30 -1.65 23.33
C TYR A 6 -0.14 -2.22 23.35
N PRO A 7 -0.84 -2.25 24.51
CA PRO A 7 -2.13 -2.91 24.63
C PRO A 7 -3.20 -2.29 23.72
N TYR A 8 -3.17 -0.97 23.52
CA TYR A 8 -4.05 -0.27 22.59
C TYR A 8 -3.83 -0.75 21.15
N MET A 9 -2.57 -0.79 20.68
CA MET A 9 -2.26 -1.24 19.34
C MET A 9 -2.58 -2.71 19.15
N TYR A 10 -2.28 -3.55 20.14
CA TYR A 10 -2.61 -4.96 20.12
C TYR A 10 -4.13 -5.17 19.96
N ALA A 11 -4.94 -4.49 20.78
CA ALA A 11 -6.40 -4.58 20.68
C ALA A 11 -6.92 -4.15 19.30
N ARG A 12 -6.38 -3.06 18.73
CA ARG A 12 -6.78 -2.57 17.40
C ARG A 12 -6.38 -3.53 16.28
N VAL A 13 -5.17 -4.09 16.33
CA VAL A 13 -4.71 -5.08 15.34
C VAL A 13 -5.49 -6.37 15.46
N SER A 14 -5.73 -6.86 16.69
CA SER A 14 -6.53 -8.05 16.96
C SER A 14 -7.96 -7.90 16.44
N ALA A 15 -8.60 -6.75 16.69
CA ALA A 15 -9.95 -6.46 16.18
C ALA A 15 -10.01 -6.38 14.64
N LYS A 16 -8.93 -5.94 13.97
CA LYS A 16 -8.83 -6.00 12.51
C LYS A 16 -8.60 -7.44 12.03
N GLY A 17 -7.77 -8.20 12.72
CA GLY A 17 -7.51 -9.61 12.43
C GLY A 17 -8.76 -10.50 12.54
N ALA A 18 -9.62 -10.23 13.53
CA ALA A 18 -10.89 -10.94 13.70
C ALA A 18 -11.90 -10.73 12.55
N LYS A 19 -11.69 -9.72 11.69
CA LYS A 19 -12.51 -9.45 10.50
C LYS A 19 -11.98 -10.11 9.24
N LEU A 20 -10.83 -10.80 9.31
CA LEU A 20 -10.29 -11.52 8.17
C LEU A 20 -11.19 -12.70 7.83
N LEU A 21 -11.19 -13.07 6.55
CA LEU A 21 -11.93 -14.22 6.04
C LEU A 21 -11.50 -15.49 6.76
N ASP A 22 -12.48 -16.23 7.25
CA ASP A 22 -12.26 -17.52 7.91
C ASP A 22 -12.11 -18.66 6.89
N GLU A 23 -11.79 -19.85 7.38
CA GLU A 23 -11.63 -21.05 6.54
C GLU A 23 -12.91 -21.38 5.75
N SER A 24 -14.08 -21.20 6.37
CA SER A 24 -15.37 -21.42 5.70
C SER A 24 -15.57 -20.44 4.54
N ASN A 25 -15.15 -19.18 4.70
CA ASN A 25 -15.20 -18.18 3.65
C ASN A 25 -14.32 -18.59 2.47
N TYR A 26 -13.09 -19.06 2.72
CA TYR A 26 -12.20 -19.54 1.67
C TYR A 26 -12.76 -20.75 0.91
N ASN A 27 -13.32 -21.73 1.62
CA ASN A 27 -13.94 -22.92 1.01
C ASN A 27 -15.09 -22.57 0.06
N GLN A 28 -15.81 -21.49 0.35
CA GLN A 28 -16.84 -20.97 -0.53
C GLN A 28 -16.23 -20.20 -1.71
N LEU A 29 -15.22 -19.35 -1.48
CA LEU A 29 -14.57 -18.54 -2.51
C LEU A 29 -13.94 -19.38 -3.62
N ILE A 30 -13.39 -20.56 -3.30
CA ILE A 30 -12.79 -21.47 -4.29
C ILE A 30 -13.81 -21.95 -5.34
N LYS A 31 -15.10 -21.95 -5.00
CA LYS A 31 -16.19 -22.44 -5.87
C LYS A 31 -16.91 -21.32 -6.62
N MET A 32 -16.48 -20.07 -6.43
CA MET A 32 -17.15 -18.88 -6.94
C MET A 32 -16.40 -18.30 -8.13
N GLU A 33 -17.14 -17.73 -9.08
CA GLU A 33 -16.55 -16.94 -10.16
C GLU A 33 -16.14 -15.54 -9.65
N PRO A 34 -15.20 -14.84 -10.32
CA PRO A 34 -14.68 -13.54 -9.86
C PRO A 34 -15.77 -12.50 -9.53
N ASN A 35 -16.84 -12.44 -10.31
CA ASN A 35 -17.94 -11.51 -10.09
C ASN A 35 -18.77 -11.87 -8.84
N GLU A 36 -18.88 -13.16 -8.53
CA GLU A 36 -19.54 -13.64 -7.30
C GLU A 36 -18.66 -13.36 -6.07
N ILE A 37 -17.33 -13.52 -6.22
CA ILE A 37 -16.36 -13.14 -5.20
C ILE A 37 -16.48 -11.65 -4.89
N ALA A 38 -16.55 -10.79 -5.91
CA ALA A 38 -16.72 -9.35 -5.73
C ALA A 38 -18.01 -9.04 -4.94
N ARG A 39 -19.16 -9.64 -5.31
CA ARG A 39 -20.42 -9.48 -4.58
C ARG A 39 -20.32 -9.92 -3.13
N LYS A 40 -19.70 -11.07 -2.86
CA LYS A 40 -19.50 -11.56 -1.49
C LYS A 40 -18.62 -10.62 -0.67
N LEU A 41 -17.53 -10.11 -1.24
CA LEU A 41 -16.65 -9.15 -0.56
C LEU A 41 -17.35 -7.80 -0.30
N GLN A 42 -18.31 -7.43 -1.15
CA GLN A 42 -19.12 -6.22 -1.01
C GLN A 42 -20.05 -6.26 0.21
N GLU A 43 -20.41 -7.44 0.71
CA GLU A 43 -21.17 -7.58 1.96
C GLU A 43 -20.33 -7.27 3.22
N GLY A 44 -18.99 -7.29 3.08
CA GLY A 44 -18.04 -7.12 4.17
C GLY A 44 -17.36 -5.75 4.23
N SER A 45 -16.12 -5.74 4.72
CA SER A 45 -15.29 -4.55 4.89
C SER A 45 -14.76 -3.93 3.58
N TYR A 46 -14.97 -4.62 2.45
CA TYR A 46 -14.49 -4.19 1.12
C TYR A 46 -15.54 -3.41 0.34
N LYS A 47 -16.77 -3.30 0.85
CA LYS A 47 -17.91 -2.63 0.19
C LYS A 47 -17.54 -1.31 -0.46
N LYS A 48 -16.95 -0.39 0.32
CA LYS A 48 -16.58 0.95 -0.15
C LYS A 48 -15.67 0.90 -1.38
N ASP A 49 -14.67 0.03 -1.34
CA ASP A 49 -13.66 -0.03 -2.40
C ASP A 49 -14.24 -0.68 -3.67
N ILE A 50 -15.13 -1.67 -3.51
CA ILE A 50 -15.84 -2.33 -4.61
C ILE A 50 -16.87 -1.38 -5.25
N ASP A 51 -17.65 -0.66 -4.45
CA ASP A 51 -18.64 0.30 -4.96
C ASP A 51 -17.96 1.44 -5.77
N GLU A 52 -16.79 1.92 -5.32
CA GLU A 52 -16.04 2.97 -6.03
C GLU A 52 -15.35 2.45 -7.30
N LEU A 53 -14.73 1.28 -7.26
CA LEU A 53 -13.97 0.73 -8.38
C LEU A 53 -14.84 0.03 -9.43
N GLY A 54 -16.02 -0.47 -9.03
CA GLY A 54 -16.97 -1.18 -9.89
C GLY A 54 -17.56 -0.34 -11.03
N VAL A 55 -17.33 0.98 -11.02
CA VAL A 55 -17.68 1.88 -12.13
C VAL A 55 -16.77 1.64 -13.36
N LYS A 56 -15.51 1.27 -13.13
CA LYS A 56 -14.49 1.14 -14.18
C LYS A 56 -14.01 -0.30 -14.38
N HIS A 57 -14.04 -1.11 -13.34
CA HIS A 57 -13.41 -2.43 -13.28
C HIS A 57 -14.44 -3.52 -12.98
N ASP A 58 -14.23 -4.73 -13.51
CA ASP A 58 -15.06 -5.91 -13.21
C ASP A 58 -14.19 -7.16 -13.01
N GLY A 59 -14.79 -8.21 -12.44
CA GLY A 59 -14.17 -9.51 -12.25
C GLY A 59 -12.88 -9.47 -11.44
N VAL A 60 -11.84 -10.12 -11.96
CA VAL A 60 -10.58 -10.33 -11.24
C VAL A 60 -9.90 -9.00 -10.90
N GLU A 61 -9.89 -8.06 -11.85
CA GLU A 61 -9.24 -6.76 -11.67
C GLU A 61 -9.94 -5.94 -10.58
N LEU A 62 -11.28 -5.93 -10.56
CA LEU A 62 -12.04 -5.28 -9.50
C LEU A 62 -11.71 -5.83 -8.11
N VAL A 63 -11.69 -7.17 -7.98
CA VAL A 63 -11.39 -7.83 -6.71
C VAL A 63 -9.96 -7.51 -6.26
N GLU A 64 -8.98 -7.61 -7.17
CA GLU A 64 -7.58 -7.30 -6.85
C GLU A 64 -7.43 -5.86 -6.37
N LEU A 65 -7.93 -4.89 -7.15
CA LEU A 65 -7.81 -3.47 -6.82
C LEU A 65 -8.51 -3.12 -5.51
N ALA A 66 -9.70 -3.67 -5.26
CA ALA A 66 -10.44 -3.44 -4.03
C ALA A 66 -9.67 -3.97 -2.80
N LEU A 67 -9.13 -5.18 -2.89
CA LEU A 67 -8.32 -5.78 -1.82
C LEU A 67 -7.04 -4.99 -1.56
N MET A 68 -6.35 -4.61 -2.63
CA MET A 68 -5.11 -3.83 -2.55
C MET A 68 -5.34 -2.45 -1.90
N ARG A 69 -6.37 -1.72 -2.33
CA ARG A 69 -6.71 -0.40 -1.80
C ARG A 69 -7.15 -0.46 -0.35
N ASN A 70 -7.98 -1.45 0.00
CA ASN A 70 -8.39 -1.68 1.39
C ASN A 70 -7.19 -2.01 2.30
N GLY A 71 -6.27 -2.85 1.80
CA GLY A 71 -5.05 -3.25 2.48
C GLY A 71 -4.14 -2.05 2.77
N SER A 72 -3.86 -1.21 1.76
CA SER A 72 -3.06 0.00 1.95
C SER A 72 -3.68 0.93 2.99
N ARG A 73 -4.98 1.25 2.86
CA ARG A 73 -5.68 2.11 3.81
C ARG A 73 -5.62 1.56 5.24
N THR A 74 -5.78 0.24 5.39
CA THR A 74 -5.73 -0.42 6.70
C THR A 74 -4.34 -0.32 7.32
N MET A 75 -3.28 -0.50 6.53
CA MET A 75 -1.90 -0.41 6.99
C MET A 75 -1.46 1.04 7.27
N ALA A 76 -1.85 1.99 6.44
CA ALA A 76 -1.62 3.42 6.68
C ALA A 76 -2.32 3.88 7.97
N ASN A 77 -3.54 3.39 8.23
CA ASN A 77 -4.22 3.64 9.49
C ASN A 77 -3.48 3.05 10.71
N LEU A 78 -2.73 1.94 10.56
CA LEU A 78 -1.92 1.40 11.65
C LEU A 78 -0.73 2.30 12.00
N ILE A 79 -0.12 2.94 11.01
CA ILE A 79 0.92 3.97 11.20
C ILE A 79 0.33 5.15 11.96
N ASP A 80 -0.79 5.70 11.46
CA ASP A 80 -1.45 6.90 11.99
C ASP A 80 -1.86 6.78 13.47
N ILE A 81 -2.35 5.60 13.89
CA ILE A 81 -2.75 5.38 15.28
C ILE A 81 -1.61 4.90 16.18
N SER A 82 -0.40 4.67 15.63
CA SER A 82 0.72 4.13 16.39
C SER A 82 1.40 5.19 17.24
N PRO A 83 1.87 4.85 18.45
CA PRO A 83 2.69 5.76 19.24
C PRO A 83 4.04 6.05 18.56
N ASP A 84 4.60 7.23 18.81
CA ASP A 84 5.90 7.67 18.27
C ASP A 84 7.05 6.67 18.47
N SER A 85 7.00 5.86 19.54
CA SER A 85 8.02 4.85 19.83
C SER A 85 7.91 3.59 18.96
N LEU A 86 6.73 3.33 18.39
CA LEU A 86 6.42 2.15 17.58
C LEU A 86 6.34 2.48 16.08
N ASP A 87 5.99 3.73 15.75
CA ASP A 87 5.89 4.23 14.39
C ASP A 87 7.12 3.87 13.51
N PRO A 88 8.38 4.10 13.94
CA PRO A 88 9.55 3.81 13.10
C PRO A 88 9.67 2.32 12.75
N ILE A 89 9.20 1.44 13.63
CA ILE A 89 9.26 -0.02 13.45
C ILE A 89 8.20 -0.46 12.44
N ILE A 90 6.97 0.02 12.59
CA ILE A 90 5.87 -0.26 11.66
C ILE A 90 6.22 0.30 10.27
N ASN A 91 6.70 1.54 10.22
CA ASN A 91 7.14 2.17 8.98
C ASN A 91 8.26 1.37 8.30
N ALA A 92 9.26 0.91 9.05
CA ALA A 92 10.34 0.08 8.49
C ALA A 92 9.81 -1.22 7.86
N PHE A 93 8.82 -1.87 8.48
CA PHE A 93 8.19 -3.07 7.94
C PHE A 93 7.36 -2.79 6.67
N LEU A 94 6.60 -1.69 6.67
CA LEU A 94 5.68 -1.35 5.58
C LEU A 94 6.38 -0.74 4.35
N ARG A 95 7.62 -0.25 4.48
CA ARG A 95 8.45 0.23 3.35
C ARG A 95 8.55 -0.75 2.18
N ARG A 96 8.40 -2.05 2.40
CA ARG A 96 8.39 -3.04 1.32
C ARG A 96 7.30 -2.77 0.27
N TYR A 97 6.13 -2.27 0.69
CA TYR A 97 5.02 -1.97 -0.21
C TYR A 97 5.28 -0.74 -1.07
N ASP A 98 5.98 0.25 -0.50
CA ASP A 98 6.43 1.42 -1.26
C ASP A 98 7.44 1.01 -2.34
N ILE A 99 8.38 0.12 -2.02
CA ILE A 99 9.37 -0.39 -2.99
C ILE A 99 8.67 -1.14 -4.13
N LEU A 100 7.67 -1.96 -3.81
CA LEU A 100 6.87 -2.67 -4.82
C LEU A 100 6.11 -1.68 -5.71
N SER A 101 5.50 -0.66 -5.13
CA SER A 101 4.79 0.39 -5.86
C SER A 101 5.74 1.18 -6.78
N LEU A 102 6.94 1.54 -6.29
CA LEU A 102 7.97 2.18 -7.12
C LEU A 102 8.42 1.28 -8.27
N LYS A 103 8.59 -0.01 -8.02
CA LYS A 103 8.98 -0.98 -9.06
C LYS A 103 7.90 -1.07 -10.16
N ARG A 104 6.63 -1.13 -9.76
CA ARG A 104 5.49 -1.11 -10.69
C ARG A 104 5.44 0.19 -11.49
N LEU A 105 5.58 1.34 -10.84
CA LEU A 105 5.65 2.65 -11.50
C LEU A 105 6.75 2.69 -12.57
N LEU A 106 7.94 2.16 -12.24
CA LEU A 106 9.06 2.10 -13.19
C LEU A 106 8.78 1.16 -14.37
N ARG A 107 8.13 0.03 -14.12
CA ARG A 107 7.74 -0.93 -15.17
C ARG A 107 6.67 -0.35 -16.09
N TRP A 108 5.64 0.27 -15.53
CA TRP A 108 4.61 1.00 -16.27
C TRP A 108 5.22 2.07 -17.17
N LYS A 109 6.17 2.85 -16.65
CA LYS A 109 6.85 3.89 -17.43
C LYS A 109 7.67 3.35 -18.61
N LYS A 110 8.15 2.11 -18.52
CA LYS A 110 8.81 1.42 -19.64
C LYS A 110 7.83 0.86 -20.68
N GLY A 111 6.53 0.92 -20.42
CA GLY A 111 5.49 0.29 -21.26
C GLY A 111 5.36 -1.21 -21.06
N GLU A 112 6.01 -1.77 -20.03
CA GLU A 112 5.96 -3.20 -19.69
C GLU A 112 4.73 -3.56 -18.83
N GLU A 113 3.96 -2.57 -18.39
CA GLU A 113 2.76 -2.74 -17.57
C GLU A 113 1.63 -1.86 -18.14
N LYS A 114 0.41 -2.41 -18.20
CA LYS A 114 -0.79 -1.77 -18.74
C LYS A 114 -1.71 -1.34 -17.59
N GLY A 115 -2.64 -0.43 -17.87
CA GLY A 115 -3.59 0.11 -16.89
C GLY A 115 -3.27 1.54 -16.45
N GLU A 116 -4.17 2.12 -15.66
CA GLU A 116 -3.95 3.44 -15.03
C GLU A 116 -2.95 3.30 -13.88
N VAL A 117 -1.96 4.20 -13.81
CA VAL A 117 -0.95 4.19 -12.74
C VAL A 117 -1.58 4.26 -11.36
N LYS A 118 -2.64 5.05 -11.21
CA LYS A 118 -3.33 5.26 -9.92
C LYS A 118 -3.83 3.95 -9.32
N ASP A 119 -4.27 3.02 -10.15
CA ASP A 119 -4.82 1.74 -9.73
C ASP A 119 -3.70 0.75 -9.34
N LEU A 120 -2.51 0.90 -9.95
CA LEU A 120 -1.35 0.04 -9.68
C LEU A 120 -0.60 0.40 -8.39
N LEU A 121 -0.81 1.62 -7.90
CA LEU A 121 -0.07 2.20 -6.78
C LEU A 121 -0.74 1.91 -5.45
N VAL A 122 0.03 1.27 -4.57
CA VAL A 122 -0.40 0.93 -3.21
C VAL A 122 0.68 1.38 -2.23
N PRO A 123 0.99 2.68 -2.20
CA PRO A 123 1.95 3.21 -1.25
C PRO A 123 1.30 3.23 0.14
N VAL A 124 2.11 3.00 1.17
CA VAL A 124 1.59 2.79 2.52
C VAL A 124 2.40 3.51 3.58
N ALA A 125 3.74 3.51 3.46
CA ALA A 125 4.60 3.97 4.54
C ALA A 125 5.09 5.40 4.29
N GLN A 126 6.12 5.56 3.48
CA GLN A 126 6.81 6.83 3.29
C GLN A 126 6.21 7.67 2.17
N TYR A 127 5.66 7.03 1.15
CA TYR A 127 5.12 7.74 -0.02
C TYR A 127 3.60 7.81 0.08
N THR A 128 3.05 8.92 -0.36
CA THR A 128 1.63 9.09 -0.62
C THR A 128 1.31 8.75 -2.07
N VAL A 129 0.02 8.65 -2.40
CA VAL A 129 -0.41 8.48 -3.81
C VAL A 129 0.03 9.72 -4.62
N GLU A 130 -0.09 10.90 -4.03
CA GLU A 130 0.33 12.18 -4.59
C GLU A 130 1.83 12.22 -4.88
N ASP A 131 2.66 11.72 -3.96
CA ASP A 131 4.12 11.60 -4.19
C ASP A 131 4.42 10.71 -5.40
N MET A 132 3.70 9.60 -5.54
CA MET A 132 3.88 8.68 -6.66
C MET A 132 3.40 9.27 -7.99
N GLU A 133 2.31 10.05 -7.98
CA GLU A 133 1.86 10.82 -9.14
C GLU A 133 2.88 11.89 -9.54
N GLU A 134 3.47 12.58 -8.56
CA GLU A 134 4.55 13.54 -8.83
C GLU A 134 5.79 12.84 -9.44
N LEU A 135 6.11 11.62 -8.98
CA LEU A 135 7.18 10.80 -9.54
C LEU A 135 6.88 10.34 -10.97
N GLN A 136 5.61 10.07 -11.30
CA GLN A 136 5.17 9.74 -12.64
C GLN A 136 5.53 10.85 -13.64
N LEU A 137 5.25 12.11 -13.28
CA LEU A 137 5.48 13.29 -14.12
C LEU A 137 6.96 13.61 -14.35
N LYS A 138 7.86 13.14 -13.48
CA LYS A 138 9.30 13.45 -13.59
C LYS A 138 9.96 12.69 -14.75
N ILE A 139 10.46 13.41 -15.75
CA ILE A 139 11.26 12.85 -16.86
C ILE A 139 12.56 12.22 -16.32
N TRP A 140 12.98 11.06 -16.87
CA TRP A 140 14.17 10.29 -16.43
C TRP A 140 15.44 11.15 -16.28
N LYS A 141 15.65 12.12 -17.19
CA LYS A 141 16.77 13.08 -17.16
C LYS A 141 16.83 13.92 -15.87
N ASN A 142 15.69 14.19 -15.22
CA ASN A 142 15.62 14.96 -13.98
C ASN A 142 15.94 14.12 -12.73
N CYS A 143 15.66 12.82 -12.75
CA CYS A 143 16.01 11.91 -11.65
C CYS A 143 17.53 11.67 -11.55
N GLN A 144 18.24 11.54 -12.67
CA GLN A 144 19.71 11.42 -12.68
C GLN A 144 20.39 12.65 -12.05
N ARG A 145 19.87 13.87 -12.29
CA ARG A 145 20.40 15.12 -11.68
C ARG A 145 20.14 15.24 -10.17
N LYS A 146 19.07 14.63 -9.64
CA LYS A 146 18.76 14.68 -8.20
C LYS A 146 19.52 13.61 -7.40
N ALA A 147 19.76 12.44 -7.99
CA ALA A 147 20.56 11.38 -7.36
C ALA A 147 22.02 11.82 -7.13
N SER A 148 22.63 12.55 -8.09
CA SER A 148 23.98 13.10 -7.90
C SER A 148 24.05 14.22 -6.86
N ARG A 149 22.98 15.02 -6.70
CA ARG A 149 22.92 16.12 -5.72
C ARG A 149 22.67 15.66 -4.28
N ARG A 150 21.84 14.63 -4.05
CA ARG A 150 21.53 14.13 -2.69
C ARG A 150 22.65 13.27 -2.09
N SER A 151 23.46 12.61 -2.91
CA SER A 151 24.68 11.92 -2.43
C SER A 151 25.75 12.92 -1.99
N ALA A 152 25.92 14.02 -2.74
CA ALA A 152 26.87 15.08 -2.40
C ALA A 152 26.49 15.86 -1.13
N SER A 153 25.19 16.10 -0.87
CA SER A 153 24.76 16.87 0.30
C SER A 153 24.74 16.07 1.61
N ARG A 154 24.76 14.73 1.58
CA ARG A 154 24.85 13.89 2.80
C ARG A 154 26.28 13.54 3.19
N LEU A 155 27.25 13.61 2.27
CA LEU A 155 28.66 13.39 2.58
C LEU A 155 29.32 14.60 3.25
N ASN A 156 28.83 15.82 3.01
CA ASN A 156 29.39 17.05 3.60
C ASN A 156 28.86 17.40 5.00
N SER A 157 27.93 16.62 5.57
CA SER A 157 27.43 16.83 6.95
C SER A 157 27.87 15.75 7.93
N ALA A 158 28.78 14.85 7.54
CA ALA A 158 29.20 13.69 8.35
C ALA A 158 30.73 13.58 8.54
N ILE A 159 31.48 14.68 8.38
CA ILE A 159 32.87 14.78 8.85
C ILE A 159 33.07 16.15 9.53
N PRO A 160 32.89 16.26 10.85
CA PRO A 160 33.63 17.23 11.64
C PRO A 160 35.05 16.68 11.90
N MET A 161 36.04 17.58 11.84
CA MET A 161 37.43 17.33 12.28
C MET A 161 37.49 16.78 13.70
#